data_AF-X1TLX8-F1
#
_entry.id   AF-X1TLX8-F1
#
_cell.length_a   1.000
_cell.length_b   1.000
_cell.length_c   1.000
_cell.angle_alpha   90.00
_cell.angle_beta   90.00
_cell.angle_gamma   90.00
#
_symmetry.space_group_name_H-M   'P 1'
#
loop_
_entity.id
_entity.type
_entity.pdbx_description
1 polymer ?
#
loop_
_entity_poly.entity_id
_entity_poly.type
_entity_poly.pdbx_seq_one_letter_code
_entity_poly.pdbx_strand_id
1 'polypeptide(L)'
;DTKRMIACALNPRDPAIVSVTKEGAFRPHEFLSSNIRDVEERDYGFYVSCRDSKTVLRGIPIIWSARYLGEWLNHHPYRDNPDAPLWISLSRKNFGKRLKVASLNCVVQRLAKRAGIKKRVYPYLFRHSGATDMVINNIHLVIMSKICGWSPTSTMPARYVHLAGVDVEDAVLKAHGVSIKPKKRMMEPKVCPRCKEENGPEKIHCGKCGTNLDKPTHAYDEISEQEAKKEKMKADYEKLYEKIKKDIMRDLGLQPPK
;
A
#
# COMPACT_ATOMS: atom_id res chain seq x y z
N ASP A 1 13.02 -1.76 -4.45
CA ASP A 1 13.50 -0.76 -5.44
C ASP A 1 12.82 0.59 -5.34
N THR A 2 11.52 0.73 -5.56
CA THR A 2 10.80 2.02 -5.51
C THR A 2 11.06 2.81 -4.23
N LYS A 3 10.99 2.15 -3.06
CA LYS A 3 11.28 2.78 -1.76
C LYS A 3 12.70 3.39 -1.70
N ARG A 4 13.70 2.69 -2.24
CA ARG A 4 15.09 3.18 -2.33
C ARG A 4 15.19 4.39 -3.27
N MET A 5 14.49 4.36 -4.40
CA MET A 5 14.45 5.49 -5.34
C MET A 5 13.84 6.74 -4.71
N ILE A 6 12.77 6.58 -3.93
CA ILE A 6 12.12 7.68 -3.20
C ILE A 6 13.05 8.26 -2.13
N ALA A 7 13.66 7.40 -1.31
CA ALA A 7 14.58 7.81 -0.23
C ALA A 7 15.81 8.57 -0.76
N CYS A 8 16.26 8.23 -1.97
CA CYS A 8 17.36 8.90 -2.64
C CYS A 8 16.90 10.03 -3.57
N ALA A 9 15.74 10.67 -3.40
CA ALA A 9 15.43 11.87 -4.16
C ALA A 9 16.09 13.13 -3.55
N LEU A 10 16.10 14.26 -4.27
CA LEU A 10 16.64 15.55 -3.77
C LEU A 10 15.64 16.70 -3.84
N ASN A 11 14.44 16.43 -4.31
CA ASN A 11 13.38 17.41 -4.47
C ASN A 11 12.04 16.69 -4.26
N PRO A 12 10.98 17.40 -3.84
CA PRO A 12 9.69 16.79 -3.52
C PRO A 12 8.96 16.22 -4.76
N ARG A 13 9.26 16.72 -5.97
CA ARG A 13 8.66 16.23 -7.23
C ARG A 13 9.03 14.79 -7.54
N ASP A 14 10.31 14.43 -7.41
CA ASP A 14 10.82 13.14 -7.84
C ASP A 14 10.23 11.94 -7.06
N PRO A 15 10.07 11.98 -5.72
CA PRO A 15 9.30 11.02 -4.93
C PRO A 15 7.85 10.90 -5.39
N ALA A 16 7.18 12.04 -5.64
CA ALA A 16 5.80 12.07 -6.11
C ALA A 16 5.68 11.38 -7.47
N ILE A 17 6.59 11.66 -8.41
CA ILE A 17 6.63 11.00 -9.73
C ILE A 17 6.73 9.48 -9.56
N VAL A 18 7.71 8.99 -8.80
CA VAL A 18 7.98 7.56 -8.66
C VAL A 18 6.83 6.83 -7.95
N SER A 19 6.30 7.44 -6.89
CA SER A 19 5.24 6.83 -6.08
C SER A 19 3.91 6.79 -6.83
N VAL A 20 3.45 7.93 -7.36
CA VAL A 20 2.17 8.05 -8.07
C VAL A 20 2.15 7.24 -9.37
N THR A 21 3.25 7.22 -10.14
CA THR A 21 3.31 6.40 -11.37
C THR A 21 3.16 4.90 -11.06
N LYS A 22 3.73 4.44 -9.95
CA LYS A 22 3.63 3.05 -9.51
C LYS A 22 2.23 2.74 -8.98
N GLU A 23 1.70 3.55 -8.08
CA GLU A 23 0.40 3.30 -7.46
C GLU A 23 -0.74 3.33 -8.49
N GLY A 24 -0.80 4.36 -9.33
CA GLY A 24 -1.87 4.49 -10.31
C GLY A 24 -1.64 3.77 -11.64
N ALA A 25 -0.49 3.11 -11.80
CA ALA A 25 -0.10 2.37 -13.00
C ALA A 25 -0.32 3.16 -14.31
N PHE A 26 -0.12 4.49 -14.31
CA PHE A 26 -0.44 5.37 -15.43
C PHE A 26 0.38 5.05 -16.69
N ARG A 27 -0.18 5.33 -17.88
CA ARG A 27 0.67 5.43 -19.09
C ARG A 27 1.51 6.71 -18.96
N PRO A 28 2.79 6.72 -19.40
CA PRO A 28 3.63 7.90 -19.26
C PRO A 28 3.07 9.18 -19.90
N HIS A 29 2.37 9.08 -21.02
CA HIS A 29 1.76 10.26 -21.66
C HIS A 29 0.53 10.77 -20.88
N GLU A 30 -0.36 9.88 -20.44
CA GLU A 30 -1.51 10.21 -19.58
C GLU A 30 -1.06 10.83 -18.25
N PHE A 31 0.01 10.28 -17.66
CA PHE A 31 0.60 10.80 -16.44
C PHE A 31 1.09 12.23 -16.65
N LEU A 32 1.88 12.45 -17.70
CA LEU A 32 2.51 13.74 -17.97
C LEU A 32 1.55 14.80 -18.50
N SER A 33 0.37 14.45 -19.02
CA SER A 33 -0.64 15.40 -19.50
C SER A 33 -1.50 15.99 -18.38
N SER A 34 -1.46 15.43 -17.17
CA SER A 34 -2.18 15.96 -16.00
C SER A 34 -1.79 17.40 -15.64
N ASN A 35 -2.77 18.16 -15.16
CA ASN A 35 -2.65 19.50 -14.59
C ASN A 35 -2.95 19.47 -13.09
N ILE A 36 -2.68 20.55 -12.38
CA ILE A 36 -3.00 20.67 -10.95
C ILE A 36 -4.50 20.44 -10.71
N ARG A 37 -5.38 21.01 -11.54
CA ARG A 37 -6.84 20.80 -11.46
C ARG A 37 -7.31 19.36 -11.69
N ASP A 38 -6.45 18.45 -12.15
CA ASP A 38 -6.78 17.01 -12.24
C ASP A 38 -6.66 16.29 -10.90
N VAL A 39 -6.07 16.94 -9.90
CA VAL A 39 -5.85 16.38 -8.58
C VAL A 39 -6.90 16.93 -7.63
N GLU A 40 -7.73 16.05 -7.11
CA GLU A 40 -8.76 16.38 -6.14
C GLU A 40 -8.42 15.74 -4.80
N GLU A 41 -8.41 16.53 -3.74
CA GLU A 41 -8.22 16.02 -2.39
C GLU A 41 -9.50 15.32 -1.90
N ARG A 42 -9.32 14.19 -1.23
CA ARG A 42 -10.38 13.33 -0.70
C ARG A 42 -9.99 12.89 0.71
N ASP A 43 -10.95 12.41 1.49
CA ASP A 43 -10.72 11.95 2.87
C ASP A 43 -9.65 10.84 2.99
N TYR A 44 -9.42 10.07 1.92
CA TYR A 44 -8.44 8.98 1.86
C TYR A 44 -7.10 9.37 1.20
N GLY A 45 -6.91 10.63 0.78
CA GLY A 45 -5.74 11.08 0.03
C GLY A 45 -6.14 11.91 -1.19
N PHE A 46 -5.80 11.44 -2.39
CA PHE A 46 -6.09 12.16 -3.63
C PHE A 46 -6.82 11.31 -4.66
N TYR A 47 -7.54 11.97 -5.55
CA TYR A 47 -8.15 11.39 -6.74
C TYR A 47 -7.58 12.10 -7.97
N VAL A 48 -6.88 11.36 -8.83
CA VAL A 48 -6.20 11.93 -10.01
C VAL A 48 -6.92 11.54 -11.29
N SER A 49 -7.46 12.54 -11.98
CA SER A 49 -8.20 12.38 -13.24
C SER A 49 -7.26 12.26 -14.45
N CYS A 50 -7.46 11.21 -15.24
CA CYS A 50 -6.80 11.00 -16.54
C CYS A 50 -7.71 11.50 -17.67
N ARG A 51 -7.47 12.73 -18.12
CA ARG A 51 -8.23 13.34 -19.23
C ARG A 51 -7.80 12.85 -20.61
N ASP A 52 -6.51 12.58 -20.78
CA ASP A 52 -5.90 12.30 -22.08
C ASP A 52 -5.85 10.80 -22.37
N SER A 53 -7.02 10.16 -22.31
CA SER A 53 -7.21 8.72 -22.37
C SER A 53 -7.92 8.35 -23.67
N LYS A 54 -7.29 7.51 -24.51
CA LYS A 54 -7.91 6.93 -25.72
C LYS A 54 -9.17 6.11 -25.42
N THR A 55 -9.46 5.80 -24.16
CA THR A 55 -10.38 4.73 -23.75
C THR A 55 -11.26 5.08 -22.54
N VAL A 56 -11.68 6.35 -22.38
CA VAL A 56 -12.61 6.90 -21.34
C VAL A 56 -11.91 7.66 -20.21
N LEU A 57 -12.52 8.76 -19.78
CA LEU A 57 -12.17 9.52 -18.58
C LEU A 57 -12.20 8.59 -17.37
N ARG A 58 -11.08 8.50 -16.66
CA ARG A 58 -11.00 7.71 -15.43
C ARG A 58 -10.24 8.50 -14.39
N GLY A 59 -10.65 8.40 -13.14
CA GLY A 59 -9.83 8.87 -12.04
C GLY A 59 -9.32 7.70 -11.21
N ILE A 60 -8.15 7.90 -10.65
CA ILE A 60 -7.40 6.89 -9.93
C ILE A 60 -7.21 7.38 -8.50
N PRO A 61 -7.69 6.62 -7.49
CA PRO A 61 -7.41 6.95 -6.10
C PRO A 61 -5.92 6.75 -5.81
N ILE A 62 -5.32 7.75 -5.17
CA ILE A 62 -3.92 7.81 -4.75
C ILE A 62 -3.91 7.94 -3.23
N ILE A 63 -3.58 6.85 -2.55
CA ILE A 63 -3.68 6.69 -1.09
C ILE A 63 -2.27 6.60 -0.51
N TRP A 64 -1.49 5.61 -0.93
CA TRP A 64 -0.14 5.39 -0.43
C TRP A 64 0.82 6.54 -0.79
N SER A 65 0.64 7.10 -1.98
CA SER A 65 1.45 8.21 -2.48
C SER A 65 0.91 9.58 -2.08
N ALA A 66 -0.18 9.65 -1.30
CA ALA A 66 -0.85 10.91 -0.99
C ALA A 66 0.10 11.91 -0.34
N ARG A 67 0.89 11.50 0.66
CA ARG A 67 1.89 12.37 1.29
C ARG A 67 2.91 12.95 0.29
N TYR A 68 3.36 12.16 -0.70
CA TYR A 68 4.39 12.59 -1.64
C TYR A 68 3.78 13.55 -2.66
N LEU A 69 2.56 13.27 -3.10
CA LEU A 69 1.81 14.15 -4.00
C LEU A 69 1.47 15.48 -3.32
N GLY A 70 0.97 15.43 -2.08
CA GLY A 70 0.69 16.63 -1.28
C GLY A 70 1.94 17.46 -1.01
N GLU A 71 3.06 16.83 -0.65
CA GLU A 71 4.34 17.52 -0.47
C GLU A 71 4.81 18.21 -1.76
N TRP A 72 4.64 17.55 -2.92
CA TRP A 72 4.93 18.15 -4.21
C TRP A 72 4.01 19.33 -4.55
N LEU A 73 2.70 19.19 -4.35
CA LEU A 73 1.72 20.26 -4.58
C LEU A 73 2.04 21.51 -3.74
N ASN A 74 2.41 21.32 -2.47
CA ASN A 74 2.80 22.42 -1.58
C ASN A 74 4.04 23.18 -2.05
N HIS A 75 4.99 22.48 -2.68
CA HIS A 75 6.22 23.07 -3.22
C HIS A 75 6.14 23.40 -4.72
N HIS A 76 4.97 23.19 -5.35
CA HIS A 76 4.83 23.41 -6.78
C HIS A 76 4.94 24.91 -7.09
N PRO A 77 5.84 25.35 -7.99
CA PRO A 77 6.06 26.78 -8.26
C PRO A 77 4.82 27.54 -8.77
N TYR A 78 3.86 26.80 -9.32
CA TYR A 78 2.59 27.32 -9.85
C TYR A 78 1.38 26.72 -9.14
N ARG A 79 1.50 26.38 -7.85
CA ARG A 79 0.44 25.72 -7.05
C ARG A 79 -0.93 26.40 -7.13
N ASP A 80 -0.95 27.72 -7.26
CA ASP A 80 -2.19 28.50 -7.31
C ASP A 80 -2.77 28.61 -8.74
N ASN A 81 -2.11 28.03 -9.74
CA ASN A 81 -2.59 27.98 -11.13
C ASN A 81 -3.15 26.57 -11.46
N PRO A 82 -4.49 26.38 -11.48
CA PRO A 82 -5.11 25.09 -11.75
C PRO A 82 -4.78 24.51 -13.13
N ASP A 83 -4.44 25.35 -14.12
CA ASP A 83 -4.10 24.95 -15.48
C ASP A 83 -2.61 24.64 -15.67
N ALA A 84 -1.78 24.86 -14.65
CA ALA A 84 -0.38 24.49 -14.72
C ALA A 84 -0.20 22.97 -14.84
N PRO A 85 0.77 22.49 -15.63
CA PRO A 85 1.13 21.07 -15.67
C PRO A 85 1.48 20.57 -14.26
N LEU A 86 0.93 19.43 -13.84
CA LEU A 86 1.25 18.84 -12.53
C LEU A 86 2.73 18.43 -12.46
N TRP A 87 3.28 17.99 -13.60
CA TRP A 87 4.65 17.52 -13.71
C TRP A 87 5.45 18.48 -14.58
N ILE A 88 6.22 19.37 -13.95
CA ILE A 88 7.07 20.35 -14.63
C ILE A 88 8.53 19.92 -14.68
N SER A 89 9.27 20.48 -15.64
CA SER A 89 10.74 20.44 -15.64
C SER A 89 11.30 21.40 -14.58
N LEU A 90 12.30 20.92 -13.83
CA LEU A 90 13.09 21.70 -12.87
C LEU A 90 14.45 22.14 -13.44
N SER A 91 14.70 21.90 -14.73
CA SER A 91 15.94 22.35 -15.38
C SER A 91 15.91 23.86 -15.65
N ARG A 92 17.04 24.54 -15.53
CA ARG A 92 17.15 25.99 -15.76
C ARG A 92 16.58 26.43 -17.11
N LYS A 93 16.84 25.69 -18.19
CA LYS A 93 16.39 26.04 -19.56
C LYS A 93 14.89 25.85 -19.80
N ASN A 94 14.26 24.90 -19.10
CA ASN A 94 12.86 24.52 -19.31
C ASN A 94 12.07 24.56 -18.01
N PHE A 95 12.41 25.45 -17.09
CA PHE A 95 11.77 25.51 -15.79
C PHE A 95 10.27 25.78 -15.97
N GLY A 96 9.42 25.05 -15.24
CA GLY A 96 7.96 25.22 -15.29
C GLY A 96 7.25 24.64 -16.52
N LYS A 97 7.97 24.27 -17.58
CA LYS A 97 7.37 23.63 -18.75
C LYS A 97 6.97 22.19 -18.42
N ARG A 98 5.89 21.69 -19.05
CA ARG A 98 5.45 20.29 -18.94
C ARG A 98 6.62 19.34 -19.18
N LEU A 99 6.80 18.39 -18.28
CA LEU A 99 7.85 17.39 -18.35
C LEU A 99 7.59 16.47 -19.56
N LYS A 100 8.62 16.26 -20.39
CA LYS A 100 8.53 15.37 -21.55
C LYS A 100 8.80 13.92 -21.14
N VAL A 101 8.31 12.95 -21.93
CA VAL A 101 8.55 11.50 -21.68
C VAL A 101 10.05 11.17 -21.61
N ALA A 102 10.86 11.77 -22.48
CA ALA A 102 12.32 11.60 -22.44
C ALA A 102 12.90 12.09 -21.11
N SER A 103 12.45 13.25 -20.62
CA SER A 103 12.87 13.82 -19.35
C SER A 103 12.40 12.97 -18.16
N LEU A 104 11.18 12.43 -18.20
CA LEU A 104 10.69 11.47 -17.21
C LEU A 104 11.58 10.22 -17.15
N ASN A 105 11.97 9.68 -18.31
CA ASN A 105 12.90 8.56 -18.37
C ASN A 105 14.27 8.92 -17.74
N CYS A 106 14.80 10.13 -18.01
CA CYS A 106 16.03 10.60 -17.36
C CYS A 106 15.89 10.73 -15.84
N VAL A 107 14.75 11.22 -15.33
CA VAL A 107 14.48 11.32 -13.89
C VAL A 107 14.52 9.93 -13.26
N VAL A 108 13.77 8.98 -13.82
CA VAL A 108 13.71 7.60 -13.35
C VAL A 108 15.09 6.92 -13.35
N GLN A 109 15.85 7.05 -14.45
CA GLN A 109 17.18 6.46 -14.56
C GLN A 109 18.17 7.07 -13.56
N ARG A 110 18.10 8.38 -13.34
CA ARG A 110 18.94 9.09 -12.36
C ARG A 110 18.65 8.60 -10.94
N LEU A 111 17.39 8.48 -10.58
CA LEU A 111 16.98 7.97 -9.26
C LEU A 111 17.40 6.49 -9.09
N ALA A 112 17.28 5.68 -10.14
CA ALA A 112 17.71 4.28 -10.10
C ALA A 112 19.23 4.15 -9.89
N LYS A 113 20.03 4.96 -10.60
CA LYS A 113 21.48 5.03 -10.44
C LYS A 113 21.86 5.42 -9.01
N ARG A 114 21.24 6.47 -8.47
CA ARG A 114 21.48 6.94 -7.09
C ARG A 114 21.06 5.92 -6.04
N ALA A 115 19.98 5.20 -6.29
CA ALA A 115 19.52 4.12 -5.43
C ALA A 115 20.39 2.85 -5.52
N GLY A 116 21.39 2.79 -6.41
CA GLY A 116 22.22 1.61 -6.63
C GLY A 116 21.49 0.43 -7.28
N ILE A 117 20.45 0.70 -8.07
CA ILE A 117 19.67 -0.32 -8.78
C ILE A 117 20.37 -0.65 -10.10
N LYS A 118 20.80 -1.91 -10.25
CA LYS A 118 21.50 -2.40 -11.45
C LYS A 118 20.55 -2.73 -12.60
N LYS A 119 19.29 -3.06 -12.30
CA LYS A 119 18.27 -3.36 -13.30
C LYS A 119 17.97 -2.12 -14.16
N ARG A 120 17.68 -2.33 -15.44
CA ARG A 120 17.15 -1.29 -16.33
C ARG A 120 15.79 -0.81 -15.82
N VAL A 121 15.71 0.46 -15.41
CA VAL A 121 14.46 1.12 -14.98
C VAL A 121 14.02 2.13 -16.04
N TYR A 122 12.73 2.12 -16.38
CA TYR A 122 12.09 3.00 -17.35
C TYR A 122 10.62 3.22 -16.95
N PRO A 123 9.94 4.30 -17.41
CA PRO A 123 8.61 4.66 -16.92
C PRO A 123 7.55 3.56 -16.99
N TYR A 124 7.48 2.80 -18.09
CA TYR A 124 6.53 1.69 -18.24
C TYR A 124 6.76 0.55 -17.24
N LEU A 125 7.97 0.39 -16.68
CA LEU A 125 8.23 -0.62 -15.66
C LEU A 125 7.38 -0.37 -14.40
N PHE A 126 7.19 0.89 -13.99
CA PHE A 126 6.34 1.22 -12.84
C PHE A 126 4.89 0.86 -13.08
N ARG A 127 4.39 1.03 -14.30
CA ARG A 127 3.04 0.60 -14.67
C ARG A 127 2.89 -0.91 -14.54
N HIS A 128 3.85 -1.69 -15.02
CA HIS A 128 3.79 -3.14 -14.89
C HIS A 128 3.87 -3.58 -13.43
N SER A 129 4.77 -2.99 -12.65
CA SER A 129 4.88 -3.25 -11.22
C SER A 129 3.62 -2.83 -10.45
N GLY A 130 3.01 -1.70 -10.79
CA GLY A 130 1.75 -1.24 -10.21
C GLY A 130 0.61 -2.21 -10.48
N ALA A 131 0.45 -2.66 -11.72
CA ALA A 131 -0.56 -3.68 -12.06
C ALA A 131 -0.30 -5.01 -11.33
N THR A 132 0.96 -5.43 -11.19
CA THR A 132 1.32 -6.59 -10.35
C THR A 132 0.91 -6.39 -8.90
N ASP A 133 1.20 -5.22 -8.32
CA ASP A 133 0.82 -4.91 -6.94
C ASP A 133 -0.71 -4.90 -6.76
N MET A 134 -1.48 -4.44 -7.73
CA MET A 134 -2.94 -4.47 -7.68
C MET A 134 -3.45 -5.91 -7.54
N VAL A 135 -2.94 -6.83 -8.34
CA VAL A 135 -3.35 -8.24 -8.27
C VAL A 135 -2.91 -8.88 -6.95
N ILE A 136 -1.68 -8.63 -6.48
CA ILE A 136 -1.19 -9.13 -5.19
C ILE A 136 -2.05 -8.63 -4.03
N ASN A 137 -2.59 -7.41 -4.12
CA ASN A 137 -3.51 -6.84 -3.12
C ASN A 137 -4.98 -7.20 -3.38
N ASN A 138 -5.25 -8.25 -4.17
CA ASN A 138 -6.58 -8.79 -4.46
C ASN A 138 -7.54 -7.78 -5.14
N ILE A 139 -7.01 -6.86 -5.95
CA ILE A 139 -7.86 -6.05 -6.83
C ILE A 139 -8.30 -6.92 -8.00
N HIS A 140 -9.62 -7.04 -8.15
CA HIS A 140 -10.22 -7.83 -9.21
C HIS A 140 -9.77 -7.35 -10.61
N LEU A 141 -9.49 -8.28 -11.52
CA LEU A 141 -8.93 -8.00 -12.85
C LEU A 141 -9.75 -7.00 -13.67
N VAL A 142 -11.07 -7.02 -13.53
CA VAL A 142 -11.97 -6.07 -14.22
C VAL A 142 -11.76 -4.64 -13.70
N ILE A 143 -11.60 -4.47 -12.38
CA ILE A 143 -11.35 -3.17 -11.75
C ILE A 143 -9.96 -2.70 -12.13
N MET A 144 -8.96 -3.58 -12.04
CA MET A 144 -7.58 -3.29 -12.48
C MET A 144 -7.54 -2.83 -13.94
N SER A 145 -8.33 -3.46 -14.82
CA SER A 145 -8.39 -3.08 -16.24
C SER A 145 -8.92 -1.66 -16.42
N LYS A 146 -9.93 -1.27 -15.65
CA LYS A 146 -10.45 0.10 -15.63
C LYS A 146 -9.40 1.08 -15.13
N ILE A 147 -8.73 0.79 -14.00
CA ILE A 147 -7.66 1.64 -13.43
C ILE A 147 -6.51 1.82 -14.43
N CYS A 148 -6.03 0.72 -15.01
CA CYS A 148 -4.98 0.73 -16.02
C CYS A 148 -5.45 1.37 -17.34
N GLY A 149 -6.75 1.52 -17.58
CA GLY A 149 -7.30 2.03 -18.83
C GLY A 149 -7.09 1.08 -20.01
N TRP A 150 -7.14 -0.23 -19.79
CA TRP A 150 -7.15 -1.23 -20.85
C TRP A 150 -8.55 -1.36 -21.45
N SER A 151 -8.64 -1.61 -22.76
CA SER A 151 -9.93 -1.90 -23.39
C SER A 151 -10.51 -3.20 -22.80
N PRO A 152 -11.85 -3.36 -22.80
CA PRO A 152 -12.49 -4.61 -22.36
C PRO A 152 -12.01 -5.84 -23.13
N THR A 153 -11.60 -5.65 -24.39
CA THR A 153 -11.07 -6.68 -25.29
C THR A 153 -9.55 -6.89 -25.18
N SER A 154 -8.88 -6.17 -24.29
CA SER A 154 -7.42 -6.26 -24.16
C SER A 154 -7.00 -7.61 -23.59
N THR A 155 -5.97 -8.22 -24.18
CA THR A 155 -5.32 -9.42 -23.63
C THR A 155 -4.33 -9.10 -22.50
N MET A 156 -4.12 -7.82 -22.18
CA MET A 156 -3.19 -7.39 -21.12
C MET A 156 -3.49 -7.96 -19.72
N PRO A 157 -4.74 -8.06 -19.24
CA PRO A 157 -5.05 -8.65 -17.94
C PRO A 157 -4.59 -10.10 -17.81
N ALA A 158 -4.59 -10.87 -18.92
CA ALA A 158 -4.20 -12.28 -18.92
C ALA A 158 -2.78 -12.51 -18.39
N ARG A 159 -1.88 -11.53 -18.58
CA ARG A 159 -0.50 -11.58 -18.05
C ARG A 159 -0.43 -11.61 -16.53
N TYR A 160 -1.48 -11.21 -15.82
CA TYR A 160 -1.50 -11.12 -14.37
C TYR A 160 -2.36 -12.20 -13.71
N VAL A 161 -3.05 -13.03 -14.49
CA VAL A 161 -3.96 -14.07 -13.97
C VAL A 161 -3.22 -15.06 -13.06
N HIS A 162 -2.00 -15.46 -13.42
CA HIS A 162 -1.19 -16.38 -12.61
C HIS A 162 -0.79 -15.80 -11.24
N LEU A 163 -0.84 -14.48 -11.07
CA LEU A 163 -0.57 -13.79 -9.80
C LEU A 163 -1.82 -13.66 -8.94
N ALA A 164 -3.01 -13.78 -9.55
CA ALA A 164 -4.28 -13.77 -8.86
C ALA A 164 -4.44 -15.12 -8.16
N GLY A 165 -3.73 -15.29 -7.04
CA GLY A 165 -3.93 -16.39 -6.09
C GLY A 165 -5.24 -16.18 -5.32
N VAL A 166 -6.34 -15.99 -6.05
CA VAL A 166 -7.67 -16.07 -5.44
C VAL A 166 -7.80 -17.50 -4.99
N ASP A 167 -7.77 -17.70 -3.69
CA ASP A 167 -8.16 -18.96 -3.10
C ASP A 167 -9.63 -19.18 -3.51
N VAL A 168 -9.85 -20.12 -4.43
CA VAL A 168 -11.18 -20.37 -5.00
C VAL A 168 -12.15 -20.70 -3.86
N GLU A 169 -11.64 -21.39 -2.85
CA GLU A 169 -12.34 -21.67 -1.60
C GLU A 169 -12.73 -20.36 -0.90
N ASP A 170 -11.81 -19.41 -0.69
CA ASP A 170 -12.14 -18.13 -0.05
C ASP A 170 -13.22 -17.35 -0.82
N ALA A 171 -13.15 -17.34 -2.16
CA ALA A 171 -14.12 -16.63 -2.99
C ALA A 171 -15.51 -17.28 -2.93
N VAL A 172 -15.58 -18.61 -2.97
CA VAL A 172 -16.82 -19.40 -2.89
C VAL A 172 -17.42 -19.28 -1.50
N LEU A 173 -16.62 -19.48 -0.44
CA LEU A 173 -17.03 -19.32 0.95
C LEU A 173 -17.63 -17.92 1.20
N LYS A 174 -16.98 -16.86 0.70
CA LYS A 174 -17.49 -15.48 0.81
C LYS A 174 -18.80 -15.29 0.03
N ALA A 175 -18.93 -15.88 -1.16
CA ALA A 175 -20.16 -15.82 -1.96
C ALA A 175 -21.34 -16.52 -1.27
N HIS A 176 -21.06 -17.54 -0.45
CA HIS A 176 -22.04 -18.24 0.37
C HIS A 176 -22.17 -17.68 1.80
N GLY A 177 -21.60 -16.50 2.08
CA GLY A 177 -21.77 -15.80 3.36
C GLY A 177 -20.91 -16.35 4.51
N VAL A 178 -19.94 -17.23 4.24
CA VAL A 178 -19.01 -17.71 5.25
C VAL A 178 -17.95 -16.64 5.51
N SER A 179 -17.80 -16.25 6.78
CA SER A 179 -16.86 -15.23 7.21
C SER A 179 -15.42 -15.74 7.20
N ILE A 180 -14.56 -15.12 6.40
CA ILE A 180 -13.15 -15.45 6.30
C ILE A 180 -12.35 -14.34 6.96
N LYS A 181 -11.32 -14.69 7.73
CA LYS A 181 -10.41 -13.70 8.32
C LYS A 181 -9.68 -12.95 7.20
N PRO A 182 -9.70 -11.61 7.17
CA PRO A 182 -9.02 -10.84 6.13
C PRO A 182 -7.50 -11.08 6.19
N LYS A 183 -6.89 -11.45 5.06
CA LYS A 183 -5.42 -11.51 4.91
C LYS A 183 -4.88 -10.06 4.92
N LYS A 184 -3.83 -9.80 5.72
CA LYS A 184 -3.17 -8.46 5.78
C LYS A 184 -2.70 -8.03 4.39
N ARG A 185 -3.07 -6.83 3.94
CA ARG A 185 -2.60 -6.28 2.66
C ARG A 185 -1.22 -5.64 2.82
N MET A 186 -0.39 -5.70 1.77
CA MET A 186 1.02 -5.29 1.84
C MET A 186 1.22 -3.76 1.79
N MET A 187 0.19 -3.01 1.40
CA MET A 187 0.26 -1.56 1.12
C MET A 187 -0.68 -0.70 1.99
N GLU A 188 -1.29 -1.26 3.02
CA GLU A 188 -2.20 -0.50 3.90
C GLU A 188 -1.44 0.52 4.77
N PRO A 189 -1.89 1.79 4.83
CA PRO A 189 -1.35 2.77 5.76
C PRO A 189 -1.41 2.27 7.20
N LYS A 190 -0.36 2.52 7.99
CA LYS A 190 -0.33 2.25 9.42
C LYS A 190 -0.88 3.45 10.17
N VAL A 191 -1.96 3.26 10.92
CA VAL A 191 -2.48 4.29 11.82
C VAL A 191 -1.67 4.27 13.11
N CYS A 192 -1.15 5.43 13.53
CA CYS A 192 -0.40 5.52 14.77
C CYS A 192 -1.31 5.26 15.98
N PRO A 193 -0.99 4.30 16.86
CA PRO A 193 -1.83 3.99 18.02
C PRO A 193 -1.85 5.11 19.06
N ARG A 194 -0.83 5.99 19.05
CA ARG A 194 -0.70 7.09 20.01
C ARG A 194 -1.38 8.38 19.56
N CYS A 195 -1.06 8.85 18.35
CA CYS A 195 -1.52 10.17 17.86
C CYS A 195 -2.49 10.09 16.68
N LYS A 196 -2.88 8.87 16.27
CA LYS A 196 -3.81 8.58 15.16
C LYS A 196 -3.37 9.07 13.78
N GLU A 197 -2.14 9.58 13.65
CA GLU A 197 -1.58 9.98 12.35
C GLU A 197 -1.47 8.79 11.40
N GLU A 198 -1.88 8.98 10.15
CA GLU A 198 -1.67 7.99 9.09
C GLU A 198 -0.22 8.00 8.63
N ASN A 199 0.39 6.83 8.65
CA ASN A 199 1.78 6.65 8.26
C ASN A 199 1.84 5.68 7.09
N GLY A 200 2.81 5.91 6.20
CA GLY A 200 3.05 4.97 5.11
C GLY A 200 3.32 3.55 5.65
N PRO A 201 2.90 2.48 4.95
CA PRO A 201 3.11 1.07 5.32
C PRO A 201 4.58 0.75 5.64
N GLU A 202 5.52 1.52 5.11
CA GLU A 202 6.95 1.34 5.33
C GLU A 202 7.53 2.07 6.55
N LYS A 203 6.77 2.93 7.22
CA LYS A 203 7.24 3.65 8.40
C LYS A 203 7.30 2.69 9.59
N ILE A 204 8.47 2.64 10.23
CA ILE A 204 8.69 1.98 11.53
C ILE A 204 8.30 2.93 12.66
N HIS A 205 8.46 4.23 12.46
CA HIS A 205 8.13 5.27 13.44
C HIS A 205 7.13 6.27 12.87
N CYS A 206 6.22 6.75 13.72
CA CYS A 206 5.26 7.79 13.38
C CYS A 206 5.99 9.09 13.00
N GLY A 207 5.63 9.68 11.86
CA GLY A 207 6.20 10.95 11.39
C GLY A 207 5.87 12.15 12.28
N LYS A 208 4.83 12.06 13.11
CA LYS A 208 4.36 13.15 13.98
C LYS A 208 4.83 13.02 15.43
N CYS A 209 4.62 11.86 16.05
CA CYS A 209 4.90 11.68 17.48
C CYS A 209 6.07 10.72 17.78
N GLY A 210 6.72 10.17 16.76
CA GLY A 210 7.87 9.27 16.91
C GLY A 210 7.56 7.83 17.39
N THR A 211 6.30 7.51 17.71
CA THR A 211 5.90 6.17 18.20
C THR A 211 6.26 5.06 17.20
N ASN A 212 6.83 3.95 17.70
CA ASN A 212 7.10 2.76 16.90
C ASN A 212 5.76 2.09 16.48
N LEU A 213 5.55 1.96 15.18
CA LEU A 213 4.32 1.46 14.56
C LEU A 213 4.30 -0.07 14.40
N ASP A 214 5.45 -0.74 14.50
CA ASP A 214 5.55 -2.21 14.45
C ASP A 214 5.48 -2.84 15.84
N LYS A 215 5.96 -2.12 16.85
CA LYS A 215 5.96 -2.52 18.26
C LYS A 215 5.60 -1.32 19.12
N PRO A 216 4.31 -0.94 19.23
CA PRO A 216 3.93 0.14 20.12
C PRO A 216 4.35 -0.26 21.53
N THR A 217 5.15 0.58 22.19
CA THR A 217 5.78 0.33 23.49
C THR A 217 4.79 -0.01 24.61
N HIS A 218 3.50 0.27 24.43
CA HIS A 218 2.42 -0.11 25.35
C HIS A 218 1.91 -1.55 25.18
N ALA A 219 2.36 -2.30 24.17
CA ALA A 219 1.94 -3.68 23.95
C ALA A 219 2.66 -4.71 24.84
N TYR A 220 3.79 -4.34 25.48
CA TYR A 220 4.51 -5.26 26.37
C TYR A 220 3.75 -5.51 27.68
N ASP A 221 3.08 -4.48 28.22
CA ASP A 221 2.37 -4.60 29.48
C ASP A 221 1.10 -5.45 29.33
N GLU A 222 0.32 -5.25 28.26
CA GLU A 222 -0.92 -6.00 28.00
C GLU A 222 -0.67 -7.47 27.62
N ILE A 223 0.40 -7.75 26.86
CA ILE A 223 0.76 -9.13 26.51
C ILE A 223 1.24 -9.89 27.75
N SER A 224 2.03 -9.24 28.62
CA SER A 224 2.50 -9.86 29.87
C SER A 224 1.35 -10.21 30.83
N GLU A 225 0.34 -9.34 30.94
CA GLU A 225 -0.84 -9.61 31.76
C GLU A 225 -1.72 -10.73 31.18
N GLN A 226 -1.86 -10.80 29.86
CA GLN A 226 -2.62 -11.87 29.20
C GLN A 226 -1.93 -13.23 29.32
N GLU A 227 -0.61 -13.28 29.21
CA GLU A 227 0.18 -14.49 29.41
C GLU A 227 0.10 -14.97 30.87
N ALA A 228 0.23 -14.06 31.84
CA ALA A 228 0.06 -14.38 33.26
C ALA A 228 -1.36 -14.87 33.59
N LYS A 229 -2.40 -14.29 32.98
CA LYS A 229 -3.80 -14.76 33.13
C LYS A 229 -4.01 -16.14 32.53
N LYS A 230 -3.42 -16.44 31.36
CA LYS A 230 -3.48 -17.77 30.73
C LYS A 230 -2.77 -18.84 31.56
N GLU A 231 -1.61 -18.51 32.12
CA GLU A 231 -0.83 -19.43 32.95
C GLU A 231 -1.55 -19.75 34.25
N LYS A 232 -2.16 -18.74 34.90
CA LYS A 232 -3.02 -18.93 36.07
C LYS A 232 -4.25 -19.79 35.77
N MET A 233 -4.93 -19.53 34.64
CA MET A 233 -6.10 -20.32 34.23
C MET A 233 -5.73 -21.79 33.94
N LYS A 234 -4.56 -22.04 33.34
CA LYS A 234 -4.06 -23.40 33.11
C LYS A 234 -3.79 -24.12 34.43
N ALA A 235 -3.16 -23.45 35.40
CA ALA A 235 -2.89 -24.02 36.72
C ALA A 235 -4.19 -24.34 37.48
N ASP A 236 -5.22 -23.50 37.36
CA ASP A 236 -6.52 -23.74 38.00
C ASP A 236 -7.28 -24.90 37.34
N TYR A 237 -7.18 -25.05 36.02
CA TYR A 237 -7.77 -26.18 35.29
C TYR A 237 -7.11 -27.51 35.65
N GLU A 238 -5.78 -27.55 35.78
CA GLU A 238 -5.02 -28.73 36.19
C GLU A 238 -5.44 -29.21 37.60
N LYS A 239 -5.61 -28.27 38.54
CA LYS A 239 -6.09 -28.57 39.89
C LYS A 239 -7.51 -29.11 39.89
N LEU A 240 -8.39 -28.54 39.07
CA LEU A 240 -9.77 -29.01 38.93
C LEU A 240 -9.81 -30.42 38.33
N TYR A 241 -9.00 -30.69 37.32
CA TYR A 241 -8.89 -31.99 36.68
C TYR A 241 -8.42 -33.07 37.65
N GLU A 242 -7.36 -32.80 38.43
CA GLU A 242 -6.87 -33.74 39.44
C GLU A 242 -7.89 -33.97 40.58
N LYS A 243 -8.68 -32.96 40.94
CA LYS A 243 -9.77 -33.13 41.90
C LYS A 243 -10.87 -34.03 41.36
N ILE A 244 -11.37 -33.75 40.14
CA ILE A 244 -12.40 -34.57 39.47
C ILE A 244 -11.91 -36.00 39.27
N LYS A 245 -10.65 -36.19 38.88
CA LYS A 245 -10.04 -37.51 38.71
C LYS A 245 -9.98 -38.29 40.03
N LYS A 246 -9.64 -37.64 41.15
CA LYS A 246 -9.67 -38.26 42.49
C LYS A 246 -11.10 -38.63 42.92
N ASP A 247 -12.06 -37.74 42.68
CA ASP A 247 -13.46 -37.98 43.03
C ASP A 247 -14.04 -39.15 42.22
N ILE A 248 -13.77 -39.20 40.91
CA ILE A 248 -14.17 -40.33 40.03
C ILE A 248 -13.48 -41.63 40.45
N MET A 249 -12.17 -41.62 40.76
CA MET A 249 -11.47 -42.83 41.21
C MET A 249 -12.01 -43.34 42.57
N ARG A 250 -12.42 -42.43 43.46
CA ARG A 250 -13.07 -42.76 44.73
C ARG A 250 -14.46 -43.38 44.50
N ASP A 251 -15.27 -42.80 43.61
CA ASP A 251 -16.63 -43.29 43.33
C ASP A 251 -16.63 -44.63 42.57
N LEU A 252 -15.57 -44.92 41.80
CA LEU A 252 -15.37 -46.21 41.11
C LEU A 252 -14.65 -47.27 41.95
N GLY A 253 -14.27 -46.97 43.20
CA GLY A 253 -13.63 -47.93 44.11
C GLY A 253 -12.22 -48.40 43.70
N LEU A 254 -11.54 -47.65 42.82
CA LEU A 254 -10.21 -48.00 42.32
C LEU A 254 -9.14 -47.33 43.19
N GLN A 255 -8.27 -48.12 43.84
CA GLN A 255 -7.08 -47.56 44.50
C GLN A 255 -6.05 -47.13 43.46
N PRO A 256 -5.37 -45.98 43.65
CA PRO A 256 -4.36 -45.52 42.72
C PRO A 256 -3.23 -46.56 42.60
N PRO A 257 -2.68 -46.78 41.39
CA PRO A 257 -1.59 -47.73 41.20
C PRO A 257 -0.37 -47.30 42.04
N LYS A 258 0.30 -48.29 42.65
CA LYS A 258 1.55 -48.12 43.40
C LYS A 258 2.66 -47.54 42.53
#